data_AF-Q2U363-F1
#
_entry.id   AF-Q2U363-F1
#
_cell.length_a   1.000
_cell.length_b   1.000
_cell.length_c   1.000
_cell.angle_alpha   90.00
_cell.angle_beta   90.00
_cell.angle_gamma   90.00
#
_symmetry.space_group_name_H-M   'P 1'
#
loop_
_entity.id
_entity.type
_entity.pdbx_description
1 polymer ?
#
loop_
_entity_poly.entity_id
_entity_poly.type
_entity_poly.pdbx_seq_one_letter_code
_entity_poly.pdbx_strand_id
1 'polypeptide(L)'
;MNPNLPKADLNEVWDAQLQKWRYQCEYLDKWREWEERTGKELDAIIAPVAATAAVRHNQFRYYGYATVFNVLDYTSVVVPVTYADKAVDHRLADYQPVSDMDKAVYAEYDPEVYHGAPVAVQIIGRRLSEERTLAIADIPFTRPRRVFRHSKQLIRTYWLF
;
A
#
# COMPACT_ATOMS: atom_id res chain seq x y z
N MET A 1 -20.43 -11.67 -5.57
CA MET A 1 -21.48 -10.71 -5.16
C MET A 1 -22.60 -11.50 -4.51
N ASN A 2 -23.03 -11.13 -3.31
CA ASN A 2 -24.15 -11.79 -2.63
C ASN A 2 -25.47 -11.09 -3.05
N PRO A 3 -26.35 -11.76 -3.81
CA PRO A 3 -27.59 -11.16 -4.31
C PRO A 3 -28.62 -10.86 -3.22
N ASN A 4 -28.41 -11.36 -1.99
CA ASN A 4 -29.31 -11.17 -0.86
C ASN A 4 -28.93 -9.97 0.01
N LEU A 5 -27.91 -9.18 -0.37
CA LEU A 5 -27.59 -7.95 0.33
C LEU A 5 -28.72 -6.92 0.12
N PRO A 6 -29.11 -6.17 1.16
CA PRO A 6 -30.10 -5.11 1.02
C PRO A 6 -29.63 -4.10 -0.03
N LYS A 7 -30.57 -3.69 -0.90
CA LYS A 7 -30.28 -2.67 -1.91
C LYS A 7 -30.12 -1.33 -1.20
N ALA A 8 -29.03 -0.64 -1.50
CA ALA A 8 -28.84 0.72 -0.98
C ALA A 8 -29.89 1.66 -1.59
N ASP A 9 -30.44 2.55 -0.76
CA ASP A 9 -31.30 3.64 -1.21
C ASP A 9 -30.47 4.70 -1.96
N LEU A 10 -31.14 5.51 -2.79
CA LEU A 10 -30.48 6.59 -3.53
C LEU A 10 -29.79 7.58 -2.58
N ASN A 11 -30.40 7.91 -1.45
CA ASN A 11 -29.81 8.83 -0.48
C ASN A 11 -28.56 8.24 0.17
N GLU A 12 -28.56 6.94 0.49
CA GLU A 12 -27.40 6.24 1.05
C GLU A 12 -26.21 6.24 0.06
N VAL A 13 -26.48 6.07 -1.23
CA VAL A 13 -25.46 6.14 -2.28
C VAL A 13 -24.89 7.55 -2.39
N TRP A 14 -25.74 8.58 -2.35
CA TRP A 14 -25.30 9.98 -2.38
C TRP A 14 -24.48 10.36 -1.16
N ASP A 15 -24.88 9.93 0.03
CA ASP A 15 -24.14 10.16 1.26
C ASP A 15 -22.76 9.48 1.21
N ALA A 16 -22.69 8.23 0.71
CA ALA A 16 -21.42 7.53 0.53
C ALA A 16 -20.51 8.24 -0.51
N GLN A 17 -21.06 8.76 -1.60
CA GLN A 17 -20.31 9.55 -2.58
C GLN A 17 -19.78 10.85 -1.98
N LEU A 18 -20.58 11.54 -1.17
CA LEU A 18 -20.16 12.75 -0.47
C LEU A 18 -19.03 12.45 0.54
N GLN A 19 -19.14 11.35 1.29
CA GLN A 19 -18.09 10.90 2.19
C GLN A 19 -16.79 10.58 1.44
N LYS A 20 -16.88 9.83 0.33
CA LYS A 20 -15.73 9.57 -0.55
C LYS A 20 -15.08 10.87 -1.02
N TRP A 21 -15.88 11.82 -1.49
CA TRP A 21 -15.35 13.10 -1.99
C TRP A 21 -14.66 13.91 -0.89
N ARG A 22 -15.24 13.99 0.30
CA ARG A 22 -14.60 14.64 1.46
C ARG A 22 -13.25 14.01 1.79
N TYR A 23 -13.19 12.69 1.79
CA TYR A 23 -11.95 11.95 2.04
C TYR A 23 -10.87 12.24 0.98
N GLN A 24 -11.25 12.34 -0.30
CA GLN A 24 -10.35 12.73 -1.37
C GLN A 24 -9.80 14.15 -1.20
N CYS A 25 -10.66 15.09 -0.77
CA CYS A 25 -10.24 16.47 -0.48
C CYS A 25 -9.25 16.53 0.68
N GLU A 26 -9.52 15.82 1.78
CA GLU A 26 -8.65 15.79 2.96
C GLU A 26 -7.24 15.28 2.62
N TYR A 27 -7.13 14.22 1.80
CA TYR A 27 -5.84 13.73 1.32
C TYR A 27 -5.11 14.72 0.43
N LEU A 28 -5.84 15.43 -0.43
CA LEU A 28 -5.25 16.48 -1.26
C LEU A 28 -4.74 17.65 -0.42
N ASP A 29 -5.45 18.00 0.65
CA ASP A 29 -5.00 19.04 1.57
C ASP A 29 -3.73 18.61 2.33
N LYS A 30 -3.66 17.36 2.78
CA LYS A 30 -2.43 16.79 3.38
C LYS A 30 -1.25 16.79 2.42
N TRP A 31 -1.49 16.49 1.15
CA TRP A 31 -0.48 16.56 0.10
C TRP A 31 0.07 17.99 -0.02
N ARG A 32 -0.81 18.99 -0.09
CA ARG A 32 -0.44 20.41 -0.17
C ARG A 32 0.29 20.89 1.09
N GLU A 33 -0.21 20.54 2.28
CA GLU A 33 0.45 20.84 3.55
C GLU A 33 1.89 20.30 3.58
N TRP A 34 2.12 19.10 3.03
CA TRP A 34 3.46 18.53 2.93
C TRP A 34 4.34 19.32 1.95
N GLU A 35 3.82 19.70 0.78
CA GLU A 35 4.54 20.50 -0.22
C GLU A 35 4.91 21.88 0.34
N GLU A 36 3.98 22.54 1.03
CA GLU A 36 4.21 23.82 1.71
C GLU A 36 5.26 23.71 2.80
N ARG A 37 5.17 22.68 3.65
CA ARG A 37 6.12 22.45 4.75
C ARG A 37 7.54 22.17 4.26
N THR A 38 7.67 21.47 3.14
CA THR A 38 8.98 21.07 2.61
C THR A 38 9.54 22.04 1.58
N GLY A 39 8.71 22.93 1.02
CA GLY A 39 9.04 23.80 -0.09
C GLY A 39 9.36 23.04 -1.38
N LYS A 40 8.90 21.78 -1.49
CA LYS A 40 9.18 20.88 -2.61
C LYS A 40 7.88 20.27 -3.09
N GLU A 41 7.77 20.09 -4.41
CA GLU A 41 6.68 19.32 -5.00
C GLU A 41 6.86 17.83 -4.62
N LEU A 42 5.75 17.14 -4.31
CA LEU A 42 5.78 15.70 -4.07
C LEU A 42 5.60 14.99 -5.41
N ASP A 43 6.67 14.35 -5.89
CA ASP A 43 6.66 13.64 -7.18
C ASP A 43 5.82 12.35 -7.15
N ALA A 44 6.04 11.52 -6.13
CA ALA A 44 5.36 10.25 -5.93
C ALA A 44 5.51 9.74 -4.49
N ILE A 45 4.60 8.86 -4.07
CA ILE A 45 4.66 8.11 -2.82
C ILE A 45 5.09 6.67 -3.13
N ILE A 46 6.04 6.13 -2.37
CA ILE A 46 6.43 4.72 -2.46
C ILE A 46 5.77 3.96 -1.30
N ALA A 47 4.97 2.94 -1.61
CA ALA A 47 4.29 2.14 -0.61
C ALA A 47 4.33 0.63 -0.90
N PRO A 48 4.11 -0.24 0.09
CA PRO A 48 3.93 -1.67 -0.14
C PRO A 48 2.67 -1.94 -0.96
N VAL A 49 2.68 -2.90 -1.88
CA VAL A 49 1.49 -3.31 -2.67
C VAL A 49 0.60 -4.26 -1.89
N ALA A 50 1.22 -5.17 -1.14
CA ALA A 50 0.56 -6.22 -0.38
C ALA A 50 1.34 -6.53 0.89
N ALA A 51 0.67 -7.16 1.85
CA ALA A 51 1.29 -7.57 3.11
C ALA A 51 2.24 -8.79 2.95
N THR A 52 2.17 -9.51 1.84
CA THR A 52 2.94 -10.75 1.60
C THR A 52 3.64 -10.74 0.24
N ALA A 53 4.77 -11.46 0.13
CA ALA A 53 5.62 -11.51 -1.07
C ALA A 53 5.05 -12.35 -2.23
N ALA A 54 3.96 -13.08 -2.01
CA ALA A 54 3.14 -13.72 -3.03
C ALA A 54 1.94 -14.33 -2.31
N VAL A 55 0.73 -14.00 -2.72
CA VAL A 55 -0.43 -14.54 -2.02
C VAL A 55 -0.50 -16.05 -2.27
N ARG A 56 -0.49 -16.84 -1.18
CA ARG A 56 -0.84 -18.26 -1.25
C ARG A 56 -2.26 -18.41 -1.78
N HIS A 57 -2.50 -19.48 -2.52
CA HIS A 57 -3.81 -19.74 -3.10
C HIS A 57 -4.90 -19.70 -2.02
N ASN A 58 -5.95 -18.90 -2.25
CA ASN A 58 -7.07 -18.71 -1.33
C ASN A 58 -6.73 -18.11 0.05
N GLN A 59 -5.60 -17.38 0.17
CA GLN A 59 -5.16 -16.75 1.44
C GLN A 59 -4.94 -15.24 1.33
N PHE A 60 -5.66 -14.55 0.43
CA PHE A 60 -5.58 -13.08 0.34
C PHE A 60 -6.55 -12.42 1.32
N ARG A 61 -6.03 -12.07 2.51
CA ARG A 61 -6.85 -11.55 3.61
C ARG A 61 -6.89 -10.03 3.71
N TYR A 62 -5.84 -9.33 3.28
CA TYR A 62 -5.73 -7.88 3.46
C TYR A 62 -5.51 -7.16 2.13
N TYR A 63 -6.45 -6.29 1.78
CA TYR A 63 -6.47 -5.53 0.53
C TYR A 63 -6.10 -4.06 0.73
N GLY A 64 -5.95 -3.61 1.99
CA GLY A 64 -5.88 -2.19 2.37
C GLY A 64 -4.82 -1.38 1.65
N TYR A 65 -3.64 -1.98 1.42
CA TYR A 65 -2.51 -1.33 0.76
C TYR A 65 -2.82 -0.85 -0.67
N ALA A 66 -3.66 -1.55 -1.41
CA ALA A 66 -4.04 -1.17 -2.78
C ALA A 66 -5.40 -0.45 -2.80
N THR A 67 -6.35 -0.85 -1.95
CA THR A 67 -7.73 -0.32 -2.01
C THR A 67 -7.83 1.15 -1.64
N VAL A 68 -6.95 1.67 -0.78
CA VAL A 68 -6.96 3.08 -0.40
C VAL A 68 -6.76 3.99 -1.61
N PHE A 69 -5.84 3.66 -2.50
CA PHE A 69 -5.53 4.46 -3.69
C PHE A 69 -6.63 4.37 -4.76
N ASN A 70 -7.39 3.27 -4.80
CA ASN A 70 -8.59 3.15 -5.65
C ASN A 70 -9.70 4.10 -5.17
N VAL A 71 -9.87 4.26 -3.86
CA VAL A 71 -10.85 5.21 -3.30
C VAL A 71 -10.40 6.64 -3.55
N LEU A 72 -9.11 6.92 -3.40
CA LEU A 72 -8.53 8.24 -3.62
C LEU A 72 -8.44 8.65 -5.10
N ASP A 73 -8.58 7.70 -6.03
CA ASP A 73 -8.49 7.93 -7.48
C ASP A 73 -7.10 8.45 -7.88
N TYR A 74 -6.05 7.84 -7.29
CA TYR A 74 -4.65 8.15 -7.55
C TYR A 74 -4.05 7.15 -8.54
N THR A 75 -3.10 7.62 -9.35
CA THR A 75 -2.33 6.74 -10.23
C THR A 75 -1.43 5.85 -9.39
N SER A 76 -1.44 4.53 -9.61
CA SER A 76 -0.50 3.59 -8.97
C SER A 76 0.16 2.69 -10.02
N VAL A 77 1.48 2.57 -9.96
CA VAL A 77 2.29 1.70 -10.82
C VAL A 77 3.08 0.72 -9.94
N VAL A 78 2.97 -0.58 -10.22
CA VAL A 78 3.66 -1.62 -9.46
C VAL A 78 5.00 -1.97 -10.10
N VAL A 79 6.06 -1.91 -9.31
CA VAL A 79 7.44 -2.19 -9.76
C VAL A 79 8.01 -3.35 -8.93
N PRO A 80 8.48 -4.44 -9.57
CA PRO A 80 9.18 -5.51 -8.88
C PRO A 80 10.56 -5.02 -8.42
N VAL A 81 10.90 -5.27 -7.15
CA VAL A 81 12.14 -4.72 -6.54
C VAL A 81 13.12 -5.78 -6.06
N THR A 82 12.63 -6.93 -5.61
CA THR A 82 13.48 -8.02 -5.11
C THR A 82 12.72 -9.33 -5.09
N TYR A 83 13.40 -10.41 -4.71
CA TYR A 83 12.79 -11.67 -4.34
C TYR A 83 12.92 -11.87 -2.83
N ALA A 84 11.96 -12.57 -2.23
CA ALA A 84 12.00 -12.90 -0.81
C ALA A 84 13.08 -13.95 -0.51
N ASP A 85 13.81 -13.76 0.58
CA ASP A 85 14.95 -14.60 0.95
C ASP A 85 14.76 -15.17 2.35
N LYS A 86 14.65 -16.49 2.46
CA LYS A 86 14.45 -17.19 3.73
C LYS A 86 15.62 -17.04 4.71
N ALA A 87 16.83 -16.73 4.21
CA ALA A 87 18.00 -16.51 5.05
C ALA A 87 18.00 -15.12 5.71
N VAL A 88 17.13 -14.21 5.26
CA VAL A 88 17.05 -12.83 5.74
C VAL A 88 15.68 -12.54 6.34
N ASP A 89 14.61 -13.03 5.71
CA ASP A 89 13.23 -12.78 6.07
C ASP A 89 12.71 -13.80 7.10
N HIS A 90 13.30 -13.79 8.29
CA HIS A 90 12.78 -14.60 9.39
C HIS A 90 11.53 -13.96 10.02
N ARG A 91 10.71 -14.80 10.67
CA ARG A 91 9.66 -14.30 11.57
C ARG A 91 10.32 -13.50 12.71
N LEU A 92 9.84 -12.29 12.93
CA LEU A 92 10.16 -11.47 14.09
C LEU A 92 9.56 -12.12 15.35
N ALA A 93 10.39 -12.40 16.34
CA ALA A 93 9.97 -12.98 17.62
C ALA A 93 9.10 -12.01 18.43
N ASP A 94 9.44 -10.71 18.38
CA ASP A 94 8.77 -9.67 19.18
C ASP A 94 7.69 -8.93 18.38
N TYR A 95 7.06 -9.60 17.42
CA TYR A 95 6.01 -8.99 16.61
C TYR A 95 4.76 -8.70 17.45
N GLN A 96 4.40 -7.42 17.56
CA GLN A 96 3.18 -6.98 18.22
C GLN A 96 2.16 -6.60 17.14
N PRO A 97 1.12 -7.40 16.90
CA PRO A 97 0.12 -7.09 15.89
C PRO A 97 -0.71 -5.87 16.30
N VAL A 98 -1.09 -5.03 15.33
CA VAL A 98 -1.92 -3.83 15.57
C VAL A 98 -3.42 -4.13 15.51
N SER A 99 -3.81 -5.26 14.93
CA SER A 99 -5.19 -5.73 14.84
C SER A 99 -5.25 -7.25 14.74
N ASP A 100 -6.44 -7.84 14.92
CA ASP A 100 -6.64 -9.27 14.71
C ASP A 100 -6.37 -9.70 13.27
N MET A 101 -6.69 -8.84 12.30
CA MET A 101 -6.41 -9.08 10.89
C MET A 101 -4.90 -9.11 10.61
N ASP A 102 -4.17 -8.17 11.22
CA ASP A 102 -2.72 -8.12 11.13
C ASP A 102 -2.07 -9.37 11.76
N LYS A 103 -2.55 -9.78 12.94
CA LYS A 103 -2.14 -11.03 13.60
C LYS A 103 -2.36 -12.24 12.70
N ALA A 104 -3.52 -12.32 12.04
CA ALA A 104 -3.85 -13.43 11.15
C ALA A 104 -2.96 -13.47 9.90
N VAL A 105 -2.73 -12.32 9.25
CA VAL A 105 -1.85 -12.22 8.09
C VAL A 105 -0.41 -12.57 8.46
N TYR A 106 0.08 -12.07 9.59
CA TYR A 106 1.43 -12.36 10.06
C TYR A 106 1.63 -13.84 10.43
N ALA A 107 0.62 -14.48 11.03
CA ALA A 107 0.67 -15.91 11.38
C ALA A 107 0.80 -16.82 10.16
N GLU A 108 0.31 -16.41 8.98
CA GLU A 108 0.40 -17.15 7.72
C GLU A 108 1.79 -17.05 7.05
N TYR A 109 2.63 -16.11 7.48
CA TYR A 109 3.94 -15.90 6.87
C TYR A 109 4.89 -17.07 7.16
N ASP A 110 5.41 -17.77 6.14
CA ASP A 110 6.33 -18.89 6.34
C ASP A 110 7.53 -18.80 5.36
N PRO A 111 8.73 -18.47 5.87
CA PRO A 111 9.89 -18.12 5.05
C PRO A 111 10.27 -19.15 3.98
N GLU A 112 10.07 -20.45 4.24
CA GLU A 112 10.46 -21.52 3.32
C GLU A 112 9.59 -21.50 2.06
N VAL A 113 8.29 -21.25 2.22
CA VAL A 113 7.35 -21.22 1.09
C VAL A 113 7.43 -19.91 0.31
N TYR A 114 7.76 -18.81 0.97
CA TYR A 114 7.89 -17.50 0.32
C TYR A 114 9.26 -17.29 -0.33
N HIS A 115 10.23 -18.20 -0.11
CA HIS A 115 11.55 -18.06 -0.71
C HIS A 115 11.49 -18.02 -2.24
N GLY A 116 12.16 -17.04 -2.85
CA GLY A 116 12.15 -16.85 -4.30
C GLY A 116 10.86 -16.21 -4.84
N ALA A 117 9.90 -15.85 -3.99
CA ALA A 117 8.70 -15.13 -4.41
C ALA A 117 9.02 -13.66 -4.76
N PRO A 118 8.41 -13.10 -5.83
CA PRO A 118 8.68 -11.73 -6.26
C PRO A 118 8.05 -10.69 -5.33
N VAL A 119 8.86 -9.79 -4.80
CA VAL A 119 8.43 -8.65 -3.98
C VAL A 119 8.35 -7.41 -4.85
N ALA A 120 7.23 -6.68 -4.75
CA ALA A 120 6.99 -5.45 -5.48
C ALA A 120 6.59 -4.31 -4.54
N VAL A 121 6.87 -3.08 -4.98
CA VAL A 121 6.36 -1.84 -4.38
C VAL A 121 5.45 -1.14 -5.37
N GLN A 122 4.60 -0.25 -4.87
CA GLN A 122 3.81 0.66 -5.70
C GLN A 122 4.39 2.06 -5.62
N ILE A 123 4.44 2.69 -6.78
CA ILE A 123 4.71 4.11 -6.97
C ILE A 123 3.36 4.78 -7.22
N ILE A 124 2.96 5.63 -6.29
CA ILE A 124 1.68 6.34 -6.34
C ILE A 124 1.94 7.79 -6.75
N GLY A 125 1.36 8.18 -7.87
CA GLY A 125 1.30 9.57 -8.29
C GLY A 125 -0.03 10.21 -7.92
N ARG A 126 -0.10 11.53 -8.12
CA ARG A 126 -1.36 12.28 -7.97
C ARG A 126 -2.34 11.89 -9.07
N ARG A 127 -3.62 12.17 -8.86
CA ARG A 127 -4.65 12.06 -9.90
C ARG A 127 -4.22 12.82 -11.17
N LEU A 128 -4.38 12.20 -12.34
CA LEU A 128 -3.97 12.72 -13.66
C LEU A 128 -2.45 12.95 -13.81
N SER A 129 -1.62 12.08 -13.22
CA SER A 129 -0.15 12.13 -13.35
C SER A 129 0.43 10.82 -13.87
N GLU A 130 -0.32 10.11 -14.71
CA GLU A 130 0.02 8.79 -15.25
C GLU A 130 1.40 8.77 -15.90
N GLU A 131 1.71 9.70 -16.80
CA GLU A 131 2.97 9.73 -17.51
C GLU A 131 4.15 10.00 -16.57
N ARG A 132 3.99 10.90 -15.60
CA ARG A 132 5.02 11.20 -14.59
C ARG A 132 5.26 9.99 -13.70
N THR A 133 4.20 9.31 -13.26
CA THR A 133 4.29 8.14 -12.39
C THR A 133 5.00 6.98 -13.11
N LEU A 134 4.69 6.76 -14.39
CA LEU A 134 5.37 5.78 -15.23
C LEU A 134 6.85 6.12 -15.42
N ALA A 135 7.19 7.38 -15.67
CA ALA A 135 8.58 7.81 -15.81
C ALA A 135 9.40 7.57 -14.53
N ILE A 136 8.80 7.79 -13.34
CA ILE A 136 9.45 7.49 -12.06
C ILE A 136 9.62 5.97 -11.87
N ALA A 137 8.60 5.18 -12.26
CA ALA A 137 8.61 3.73 -12.15
C ALA A 137 9.65 3.04 -13.06
N ASP A 138 9.99 3.66 -14.19
CA ASP A 138 10.99 3.15 -15.14
C ASP A 138 12.43 3.30 -14.61
N ILE A 139 12.64 4.12 -13.57
CA ILE A 139 13.96 4.30 -12.97
C ILE A 139 14.40 2.96 -12.33
N PRO A 140 15.54 2.37 -12.76
CA PRO A 140 15.96 1.07 -12.26
C PRO A 140 16.23 1.12 -10.75
N PHE A 141 15.44 0.40 -9.96
CA PHE A 141 15.67 0.17 -8.52
C PHE A 141 16.87 -0.76 -8.30
N THR A 142 18.05 -0.40 -8.79
CA THR A 142 19.18 -1.33 -8.91
C THR A 142 19.98 -1.55 -7.63
N ARG A 143 19.82 -0.76 -6.55
CA ARG A 143 20.48 -1.04 -5.24
C ARG A 143 19.80 -0.39 -4.02
N PRO A 144 18.84 -1.03 -3.35
CA PRO A 144 18.38 -0.57 -2.05
C PRO A 144 19.26 -1.11 -0.90
N ARG A 145 20.55 -0.71 -0.82
CA ARG A 145 21.43 -1.22 0.27
C ARG A 145 21.15 -0.65 1.67
N ARG A 146 20.27 0.35 1.83
CA ARG A 146 19.95 0.95 3.15
C ARG A 146 18.47 1.18 3.45
N VAL A 147 17.60 1.31 2.45
CA VAL A 147 16.21 1.77 2.68
C VAL A 147 15.30 0.65 3.22
N PHE A 148 15.53 -0.60 2.81
CA PHE A 148 14.63 -1.70 3.16
C PHE A 148 14.94 -2.42 4.48
N ARG A 149 16.12 -2.19 5.08
CA ARG A 149 16.45 -2.78 6.40
C ARG A 149 15.64 -2.15 7.53
N HIS A 150 15.14 -0.93 7.32
CA HIS A 150 14.25 -0.22 8.23
C HIS A 150 12.80 -0.15 7.74
N SER A 151 12.46 -0.64 6.54
CA SER A 151 11.10 -0.45 5.98
C SER A 151 10.02 -1.22 6.75
N LYS A 152 10.33 -2.39 7.34
CA LYS A 152 9.39 -3.09 8.24
C LYS A 152 9.05 -2.25 9.50
N GLN A 153 9.91 -1.31 9.88
CA GLN A 153 9.68 -0.34 10.97
C GLN A 153 9.12 1.01 10.46
N LEU A 154 9.56 1.49 9.30
CA LEU A 154 9.13 2.75 8.69
C LEU A 154 7.70 2.71 8.16
N ILE A 155 7.22 1.55 7.67
CA ILE A 155 5.81 1.39 7.24
C ILE A 155 4.85 1.61 8.44
N ARG A 156 5.33 1.43 9.67
CA ARG A 156 4.60 1.74 10.90
C ARG A 156 4.57 3.23 11.25
N THR A 157 5.51 4.04 10.75
CA THR A 157 5.71 5.43 11.16
C THR A 157 4.97 6.44 10.29
N TYR A 158 4.68 6.11 9.02
CA TYR A 158 4.10 7.05 8.06
C TYR A 158 2.58 6.94 7.87
N TRP A 159 1.91 5.99 8.53
CA TRP A 159 0.46 5.74 8.42
C TRP A 159 -0.34 6.11 9.69
N LEU A 160 0.22 6.98 10.54
CA LEU A 160 -0.41 7.52 11.75
C LEU A 160 -0.70 9.03 11.67
N PHE A 161 -0.79 9.57 10.45
CA PHE A 161 -1.37 10.89 10.19
C PHE A 161 -2.62 10.75 9.35
#